data_AF-F8PT01-F1
#
_entry.id   AF-F8PT01-F1
#
_cell.length_a   1.000
_cell.length_b   1.000
_cell.length_c   1.000
_cell.angle_alpha   90.00
_cell.angle_beta   90.00
_cell.angle_gamma   90.00
#
_symmetry.space_group_name_H-M   'P 1'
#
loop_
_entity.id
_entity.type
_entity.pdbx_description
1 polymer ?
#
loop_
_entity_poly.entity_id
_entity_poly.type
_entity_poly.pdbx_seq_one_letter_code
_entity_poly.pdbx_strand_id
1 'polypeptide(L)'
;MPPERKCKPCAQTTPYKKSKPRVQGKNTPKTSAVNAPKHAHSHLTLHDWLTVVAYHDNNQPITQQDVVKHFTNRAEGALVFTQSSLSHHLSAKGRQDDKEHLAPTPMALSSKKVRVVTRPDVKKSLFMWTKHMEEKREYITGPMLMAKREKFEEAMNVPPEERMKSDG
;
A
#
# COMPACT_ATOMS: atom_id res chain seq x y z
N MET A 1 21.27 -38.92 5.48
CA MET A 1 21.53 -37.48 5.62
C MET A 1 21.46 -36.84 4.24
N PRO A 2 20.67 -35.78 4.02
CA PRO A 2 20.67 -35.07 2.73
C PRO A 2 21.83 -34.04 2.69
N PRO A 3 22.44 -33.80 1.51
CA PRO A 3 23.59 -32.90 1.39
C PRO A 3 23.20 -31.42 1.49
N GLU A 4 24.03 -30.66 2.21
CA GLU A 4 23.93 -29.21 2.39
C GLU A 4 24.02 -28.46 1.05
N ARG A 5 23.05 -27.58 0.79
CA ARG A 5 23.09 -26.67 -0.37
C ARG A 5 23.98 -25.48 -0.03
N LYS A 6 25.22 -25.50 -0.51
CA LYS A 6 26.11 -24.33 -0.48
C LYS A 6 25.55 -23.26 -1.42
N CYS A 7 25.05 -22.16 -0.87
CA CYS A 7 24.72 -20.96 -1.63
C CYS A 7 26.00 -20.33 -2.20
N LYS A 8 26.02 -20.08 -3.52
CA LYS A 8 27.08 -19.30 -4.16
C LYS A 8 27.06 -17.87 -3.61
N PRO A 9 28.22 -17.25 -3.30
CA PRO A 9 28.27 -15.84 -2.95
C PRO A 9 27.76 -15.02 -4.14
N CYS A 10 26.72 -14.21 -3.90
CA CYS A 10 26.23 -13.27 -4.91
C CYS A 10 27.23 -12.11 -5.00
N ALA A 11 27.88 -11.96 -6.16
CA ALA A 11 28.74 -10.82 -6.43
C ALA A 11 27.89 -9.54 -6.36
N GLN A 12 28.29 -8.60 -5.52
CA GLN A 12 27.62 -7.30 -5.40
C GLN A 12 27.66 -6.61 -6.77
N THR A 13 26.48 -6.39 -7.34
CA THR A 13 26.34 -5.60 -8.57
C THR A 13 26.77 -4.16 -8.29
N THR A 14 27.71 -3.67 -9.09
CA THR A 14 28.16 -2.27 -9.08
C THR A 14 26.98 -1.30 -9.20
N PRO A 15 27.08 -0.08 -8.64
CA PRO A 15 25.99 0.88 -8.68
C PRO A 15 25.64 1.23 -10.13
N TYR A 16 24.35 1.11 -10.44
CA TYR A 16 23.77 1.31 -11.76
C TYR A 16 24.14 2.71 -12.31
N LYS A 17 24.93 2.77 -13.39
CA LYS A 17 25.15 4.02 -14.12
C LYS A 17 23.85 4.39 -14.83
N LYS A 18 23.16 5.44 -14.36
CA LYS A 18 22.00 6.00 -15.05
C LYS A 18 22.42 6.46 -16.45
N SER A 19 21.92 5.81 -17.49
CA SER A 19 22.07 6.30 -18.87
C SER A 19 21.25 7.57 -19.03
N LYS A 20 21.82 8.56 -19.74
CA LYS A 20 21.10 9.80 -20.07
C LYS A 20 19.90 9.46 -20.96
N PRO A 21 18.77 10.17 -20.84
CA PRO A 21 17.61 9.96 -21.70
C PRO A 21 18.02 10.07 -23.17
N ARG A 22 17.61 9.09 -23.97
CA ARG A 22 17.84 9.07 -25.42
C ARG A 22 17.11 10.27 -26.03
N VAL A 23 17.86 11.25 -26.51
CA VAL A 23 17.33 12.34 -27.32
C VAL A 23 16.70 11.72 -28.56
N GLN A 24 15.39 11.89 -28.73
CA GLN A 24 14.67 11.41 -29.91
C GLN A 24 15.19 12.19 -31.12
N GLY A 25 15.76 11.47 -32.10
CA GLY A 25 16.22 12.07 -33.35
C GLY A 25 15.04 12.65 -34.13
N LYS A 26 15.23 13.82 -34.73
CA LYS A 26 14.22 14.63 -35.45
C LYS A 26 13.46 13.93 -36.59
N ASN A 27 13.80 12.68 -36.93
CA ASN A 27 13.25 11.93 -38.06
C ASN A 27 12.78 10.52 -37.66
N THR A 28 11.94 10.40 -36.63
CA THR A 28 11.22 9.15 -36.33
C THR A 28 9.75 9.28 -36.76
N PRO A 29 9.18 8.30 -37.47
CA PRO A 29 7.78 8.37 -37.88
C PRO A 29 6.88 8.42 -36.65
N LYS A 30 5.93 9.35 -36.65
CA LYS A 30 4.95 9.54 -35.59
C LYS A 30 4.04 8.31 -35.58
N THR A 31 4.32 7.38 -34.67
CA THR A 31 3.48 6.19 -34.47
C THR A 31 2.11 6.62 -33.96
N SER A 32 1.06 6.22 -34.69
CA SER A 32 -0.35 6.42 -34.32
C SER A 32 -0.83 5.44 -33.24
N ALA A 33 0.09 4.73 -32.56
CA ALA A 33 -0.27 3.79 -31.51
C ALA A 33 -0.97 4.54 -30.37
N VAL A 34 -2.29 4.35 -30.29
CA VAL A 34 -3.10 4.78 -29.15
C VAL A 34 -2.65 3.95 -27.96
N ASN A 35 -2.07 4.61 -26.96
CA ASN A 35 -1.78 3.94 -25.70
C ASN A 35 -3.08 3.38 -25.13
N ALA A 36 -3.07 2.10 -24.73
CA ALA A 36 -4.19 1.51 -24.02
C ALA A 36 -4.56 2.39 -22.81
N PRO A 37 -5.86 2.49 -22.46
CA PRO A 37 -6.29 3.26 -21.31
C PRO A 37 -5.53 2.75 -20.08
N LYS A 38 -4.78 3.65 -19.44
CA LYS A 38 -4.14 3.37 -18.15
C LYS A 38 -5.28 3.15 -17.16
N HIS A 39 -5.66 1.88 -16.93
CA HIS A 39 -6.53 1.55 -15.81
C HIS A 39 -5.87 2.12 -14.56
N ALA A 40 -6.54 3.08 -13.91
CA ALA A 40 -6.09 3.61 -12.65
C ALA A 40 -5.89 2.40 -11.72
N HIS A 41 -4.68 2.22 -11.20
CA HIS A 41 -4.37 1.13 -10.29
C HIS A 41 -5.22 1.31 -9.03
N SER A 42 -6.43 0.73 -9.03
CA SER A 42 -7.26 0.64 -7.85
C SER A 42 -6.57 -0.32 -6.91
N HIS A 43 -5.92 0.22 -5.87
CA HIS A 43 -5.36 -0.61 -4.81
C HIS A 43 -6.48 -1.46 -4.21
N LEU A 44 -6.37 -2.77 -4.38
CA LEU A 44 -7.23 -3.79 -3.79
C LEU A 44 -7.16 -3.71 -2.27
N THR A 45 -8.29 -3.93 -1.63
CA THR A 45 -8.35 -3.99 -0.17
C THR A 45 -7.80 -5.31 0.34
N LEU A 46 -7.42 -5.37 1.62
CA LEU A 46 -7.04 -6.63 2.25
C LEU A 46 -8.17 -7.66 2.16
N HIS A 47 -9.43 -7.23 2.29
CA HIS A 47 -10.59 -8.09 2.13
C HIS A 47 -10.67 -8.70 0.73
N ASP A 48 -10.41 -7.92 -0.32
CA ASP A 48 -10.37 -8.41 -1.70
C ASP A 48 -9.29 -9.48 -1.85
N TRP A 49 -8.10 -9.25 -1.30
CA TRP A 49 -7.00 -10.22 -1.34
C TRP A 49 -7.32 -11.52 -0.60
N LEU A 50 -7.89 -11.44 0.59
CA LEU A 50 -8.32 -12.63 1.34
C LEU A 50 -9.39 -13.43 0.57
N THR A 51 -10.31 -12.74 -0.09
CA THR A 51 -11.34 -13.38 -0.93
C THR A 51 -10.71 -14.08 -2.14
N VAL A 52 -9.73 -13.47 -2.80
CA VAL A 52 -9.00 -14.06 -3.93
C VAL A 52 -8.20 -15.29 -3.49
N VAL A 53 -7.51 -15.23 -2.35
CA VAL A 53 -6.74 -16.36 -1.80
C VAL A 53 -7.67 -17.51 -1.42
N ALA A 54 -8.78 -17.23 -0.74
CA ALA A 54 -9.78 -18.25 -0.39
C ALA A 54 -10.39 -18.90 -1.63
N TYR A 55 -10.66 -18.12 -2.68
CA TYR A 55 -11.14 -18.65 -3.96
C TYR A 55 -10.11 -19.60 -4.59
N HIS A 56 -8.83 -19.23 -4.62
CA HIS A 56 -7.78 -20.10 -5.13
C HIS A 56 -7.69 -21.43 -4.35
N ASP A 57 -7.73 -21.36 -3.02
CA ASP A 57 -7.61 -22.53 -2.15
C ASP A 57 -8.83 -23.47 -2.28
N ASN A 58 -10.04 -22.93 -2.46
CA ASN A 58 -11.26 -23.73 -2.63
C ASN A 58 -11.44 -24.34 -4.03
N ASN A 59 -10.79 -23.79 -5.05
CA ASN A 59 -10.99 -24.20 -6.45
C ASN A 59 -9.78 -24.96 -7.02
N GLN A 60 -8.97 -25.61 -6.17
CA GLN A 60 -7.85 -26.41 -6.67
C GLN A 60 -8.35 -27.66 -7.43
N PRO A 61 -7.72 -28.02 -8.57
CA PRO A 61 -6.55 -27.39 -9.19
C PRO A 61 -6.94 -26.31 -10.23
N ILE A 62 -6.85 -25.02 -9.86
CA ILE A 62 -7.02 -23.88 -10.76
C ILE A 62 -5.68 -23.18 -10.99
N THR A 63 -5.43 -22.70 -12.21
CA THR A 63 -4.22 -21.93 -12.49
C THR A 63 -4.35 -20.49 -11.99
N GLN A 64 -3.23 -19.85 -11.64
CA GLN A 64 -3.24 -18.44 -11.23
C GLN A 64 -3.80 -17.51 -12.32
N GLN A 65 -3.59 -17.85 -13.60
CA GLN A 65 -4.12 -17.07 -14.71
C GLN A 65 -5.64 -17.15 -14.79
N ASP A 66 -6.20 -18.33 -14.53
CA ASP A 66 -7.66 -18.52 -14.51
C ASP A 66 -8.30 -17.78 -13.33
N VAL A 67 -7.61 -17.72 -12.18
CA VAL A 67 -8.04 -16.89 -11.04
C VAL A 67 -8.07 -15.42 -11.43
N VAL A 68 -7.00 -14.90 -12.03
CA VAL A 68 -6.96 -13.50 -12.52
C VAL A 68 -8.11 -13.24 -13.50
N LYS A 69 -8.30 -14.14 -14.48
CA LYS A 69 -9.36 -14.04 -15.49
C LYS A 69 -10.77 -14.05 -14.89
N HIS A 70 -11.01 -14.88 -13.87
CA HIS A 70 -12.28 -14.95 -13.16
C HIS A 70 -12.61 -13.60 -12.50
N PHE A 71 -11.65 -13.02 -11.78
CA PHE A 71 -11.86 -11.78 -11.05
C PHE A 71 -11.87 -10.52 -11.93
N THR A 72 -11.21 -10.55 -13.09
CA THR A 72 -11.30 -9.45 -14.08
C THR A 72 -12.64 -9.45 -14.83
N ASN A 73 -13.23 -10.61 -15.06
CA ASN A 73 -14.48 -10.74 -15.83
C ASN A 73 -15.75 -10.69 -14.97
N ARG A 74 -15.61 -10.46 -13.66
CA ARG A 74 -16.75 -10.40 -12.73
C ARG A 74 -17.58 -9.15 -13.00
N ALA A 75 -18.89 -9.32 -13.23
CA ALA A 75 -19.81 -8.22 -13.53
C ALA A 75 -19.98 -7.24 -12.37
N GLU A 76 -19.88 -7.74 -11.13
CA GLU A 76 -19.92 -6.94 -9.91
C GLU A 76 -18.51 -6.79 -9.34
N GLY A 77 -17.92 -5.61 -9.48
CA GLY A 77 -16.63 -5.28 -8.85
C GLY A 77 -15.44 -6.05 -9.43
N ALA A 78 -15.15 -5.83 -10.71
CA ALA A 78 -13.96 -6.39 -11.37
C ALA A 78 -12.69 -6.01 -10.59
N LEU A 79 -11.95 -7.03 -10.14
CA LEU A 79 -10.70 -6.85 -9.41
C LEU A 79 -9.54 -6.95 -10.40
N VAL A 80 -8.83 -5.84 -10.60
CA VAL A 80 -7.71 -5.77 -11.53
C VAL A 80 -6.40 -5.94 -10.76
N PHE A 81 -5.73 -7.09 -10.95
CA PHE A 81 -4.40 -7.36 -10.41
C PHE A 81 -3.57 -8.22 -11.35
N THR A 82 -2.26 -8.23 -11.11
CA THR A 82 -1.32 -9.06 -11.86
C THR A 82 -1.15 -10.42 -11.21
N GLN A 83 -0.78 -11.42 -12.03
CA GLN A 83 -0.41 -12.75 -11.56
C GLN A 83 0.70 -12.70 -10.50
N SER A 84 1.66 -11.77 -10.63
CA SER A 84 2.74 -11.60 -9.66
C SER A 84 2.25 -11.16 -8.28
N SER A 85 1.26 -10.26 -8.21
CA SER A 85 0.64 -9.86 -6.95
C SER A 85 -0.08 -11.04 -6.29
N LEU A 86 -0.82 -11.84 -7.06
CA LEU A 86 -1.44 -13.06 -6.55
C LEU A 86 -0.41 -14.05 -6.00
N SER A 87 0.69 -14.28 -6.73
CA SER A 87 1.78 -15.14 -6.28
C SER A 87 2.39 -14.67 -4.95
N HIS A 88 2.54 -13.36 -4.75
CA HIS A 88 2.99 -12.79 -3.48
C HIS A 88 2.03 -13.17 -2.34
N HIS A 89 0.73 -12.94 -2.49
CA HIS A 89 -0.27 -13.25 -1.45
C HIS A 89 -0.44 -14.76 -1.20
N LEU A 90 -0.21 -15.60 -2.20
CA LEU A 90 -0.22 -17.05 -2.03
C LEU A 90 1.03 -17.58 -1.31
N SER A 91 2.14 -16.85 -1.33
CA SER A 91 3.38 -17.22 -0.65
C SER A 91 3.23 -17.23 0.87
N ALA A 92 4.06 -18.04 1.56
CA ALA A 92 4.06 -18.11 3.03
C ALA A 92 4.28 -16.73 3.68
N LYS A 93 5.12 -15.89 3.06
CA LYS A 93 5.38 -14.53 3.51
C LYS A 93 4.14 -13.63 3.34
N GLY A 94 3.53 -13.64 2.16
CA GLY A 94 2.34 -12.81 1.91
C GLY A 94 1.17 -13.17 2.82
N ARG A 95 0.94 -14.47 3.07
CA ARG A 95 -0.08 -14.91 4.03
C ARG A 95 0.20 -14.44 5.46
N GLN A 96 1.46 -14.35 5.86
CA GLN A 96 1.86 -13.85 7.18
C GLN A 96 1.64 -12.33 7.26
N ASP A 97 2.08 -11.58 6.25
CA ASP A 97 1.85 -10.14 6.15
C ASP A 97 0.35 -9.81 6.23
N ASP A 98 -0.49 -10.54 5.49
CA ASP A 98 -1.95 -10.36 5.51
C ASP A 98 -2.56 -10.62 6.90
N LYS A 99 -2.04 -11.61 7.65
CA LYS A 99 -2.46 -11.89 9.04
C LYS A 99 -2.01 -10.80 10.01
N GLU A 100 -0.78 -10.32 9.86
CA GLU A 100 -0.25 -9.22 10.68
C GLU A 100 -1.03 -7.92 10.45
N HIS A 101 -1.53 -7.69 9.24
CA HIS A 101 -2.43 -6.57 8.96
C HIS A 101 -3.81 -6.69 9.63
N LEU A 102 -4.30 -7.91 9.88
CA LEU A 102 -5.57 -8.15 10.58
C LEU A 102 -5.48 -7.89 12.09
N ALA A 103 -4.36 -8.25 12.72
CA ALA A 103 -4.25 -8.28 14.18
C ALA A 103 -4.46 -6.91 14.89
N PRO A 104 -3.92 -5.76 14.41
CA PRO A 104 -3.92 -4.53 15.19
C PRO A 104 -5.05 -3.53 14.87
N THR A 105 -5.85 -3.70 13.80
CA THR A 105 -6.76 -2.63 13.35
C THR A 105 -8.21 -3.06 13.14
N PRO A 106 -9.20 -2.40 13.79
CA PRO A 106 -10.62 -2.73 13.62
C PRO A 106 -11.14 -2.42 12.19
N MET A 107 -10.41 -1.63 11.39
CA MET A 107 -10.74 -1.32 9.99
C MET A 107 -9.82 -2.02 8.97
N ALA A 108 -9.08 -3.06 9.37
CA ALA A 108 -8.09 -3.73 8.53
C ALA A 108 -8.65 -4.18 7.16
N LEU A 109 -9.88 -4.67 7.15
CA LEU A 109 -10.52 -5.25 5.97
C LEU A 109 -10.88 -4.21 4.90
N SER A 110 -11.35 -3.05 5.32
CA SER A 110 -11.82 -1.97 4.42
C SER A 110 -10.71 -1.00 4.02
N SER A 111 -9.59 -0.98 4.76
CA SER A 111 -8.55 0.03 4.60
C SER A 111 -7.51 -0.42 3.57
N LYS A 112 -7.22 0.45 2.59
CA LYS A 112 -6.22 0.17 1.53
C LYS A 112 -4.76 0.16 2.02
N LYS A 113 -4.48 0.80 3.16
CA LYS A 113 -3.18 0.82 3.87
C LYS A 113 -3.43 1.07 5.35
N VAL A 114 -2.56 0.55 6.22
CA VAL A 114 -2.47 0.99 7.63
C VAL A 114 -2.11 2.46 7.62
N ARG A 115 -3.09 3.34 7.80
CA ARG A 115 -2.83 4.73 8.17
C ARG A 115 -2.62 4.72 9.67
N VAL A 116 -1.38 4.60 10.11
CA VAL A 116 -1.01 4.93 11.49
C VAL A 116 -1.15 6.45 11.62
N VAL A 117 -2.39 6.89 11.71
CA VAL A 117 -2.65 8.22 12.24
C VAL A 117 -2.39 8.09 13.72
N THR A 118 -1.64 9.06 14.25
CA THR A 118 -1.54 9.41 15.66
C THR A 118 -2.76 8.91 16.42
N ARG A 119 -2.50 8.21 17.54
CA ARG A 119 -3.50 7.64 18.45
C ARG A 119 -4.88 8.31 18.31
N PRO A 120 -5.97 7.53 18.13
CA PRO A 120 -7.28 8.07 17.75
C PRO A 120 -7.75 9.20 18.67
N ASP A 121 -7.32 9.20 19.93
CA ASP A 121 -7.63 10.25 20.92
C ASP A 121 -6.96 11.59 20.59
N VAL A 122 -5.67 11.59 20.22
CA VAL A 122 -4.96 12.80 19.78
C VAL A 122 -5.59 13.35 18.49
N LYS A 123 -5.96 12.46 17.57
CA LYS A 123 -6.64 12.84 16.33
C LYS A 123 -8.00 13.48 16.61
N LYS A 124 -8.79 12.92 17.52
CA LYS A 124 -10.08 13.48 17.95
C LYS A 124 -9.90 14.85 18.60
N SER A 125 -8.94 15.00 19.51
CA SER A 125 -8.65 16.29 20.15
C SER A 125 -8.20 17.35 19.15
N LEU A 126 -7.36 16.98 18.18
CA LEU A 126 -6.94 17.87 17.11
C LEU A 126 -8.13 18.29 16.22
N PHE A 127 -9.01 17.36 15.87
CA PHE A 127 -10.22 17.64 15.09
C PHE A 127 -11.20 18.57 15.84
N MET A 128 -11.45 18.31 17.12
CA MET A 128 -12.32 19.16 17.95
C MET A 128 -11.74 20.57 18.10
N TRP A 129 -10.41 20.69 18.23
CA TRP A 129 -9.74 21.99 18.24
C TRP A 129 -9.85 22.71 16.90
N THR A 130 -9.63 22.03 15.78
CA THR A 130 -9.80 22.60 14.44
C THR A 130 -11.21 23.16 14.26
N LYS A 131 -12.24 22.40 14.64
CA LYS A 131 -13.64 22.85 14.57
C LYS A 131 -13.89 24.11 15.40
N HIS A 132 -13.36 24.15 16.62
CA HIS A 132 -13.45 25.33 17.50
C HIS A 132 -12.76 26.57 16.90
N MET A 133 -11.64 26.38 16.21
CA MET A 133 -10.90 27.48 15.57
C MET A 133 -11.60 27.96 14.27
N GLU A 134 -12.24 27.06 13.53
CA GLU A 134 -13.10 27.40 12.38
C GLU A 134 -14.33 28.21 12.81
N GLU A 135 -14.98 27.83 13.91
CA GLU A 135 -16.08 28.59 14.52
C GLU A 135 -15.64 30.00 14.92
N LYS A 136 -14.39 30.16 15.36
CA LYS A 136 -13.75 31.45 15.65
C LYS A 136 -13.26 32.21 14.42
N ARG A 137 -13.40 31.64 13.21
CA ARG A 137 -12.89 32.16 11.93
C ARG A 137 -11.38 32.45 11.94
N GLU A 138 -10.61 31.72 12.73
CA GLU A 138 -9.15 31.81 12.72
C GLU A 138 -8.57 30.86 11.67
N TYR A 139 -7.59 31.33 10.89
CA TYR A 139 -6.95 30.50 9.88
C TYR A 139 -5.93 29.55 10.51
N ILE A 140 -6.08 28.25 10.27
CA ILE A 140 -5.22 27.23 10.85
C ILE A 140 -4.11 26.88 9.87
N THR A 141 -2.88 27.25 10.22
CA THR A 141 -1.70 26.92 9.41
C THR A 141 -1.10 25.58 9.85
N GLY A 142 -0.45 24.86 8.93
CA GLY A 142 0.20 23.57 9.19
C GLY A 142 1.14 23.52 10.41
N PRO A 143 2.03 24.51 10.64
CA PRO A 143 2.87 24.56 11.85
C PRO A 143 2.05 24.64 13.15
N MET A 144 0.88 25.27 13.12
CA MET A 144 -0.01 25.41 14.26
C MET A 144 -0.64 24.06 14.63
N LEU A 145 -1.01 23.27 13.63
CA LEU A 145 -1.47 21.88 13.82
C LEU A 145 -0.37 21.00 14.40
N MET A 146 0.87 21.15 13.94
CA MET A 146 2.02 20.40 14.47
C MET A 146 2.29 20.74 15.94
N ALA A 147 2.34 22.03 16.28
CA ALA A 147 2.54 22.47 17.67
C ALA A 147 1.36 22.07 18.58
N LYS A 148 0.13 22.12 18.07
CA LYS A 148 -1.05 21.71 18.84
C LYS A 148 -1.09 20.19 19.06
N ARG A 149 -0.73 19.42 18.03
CA ARG A 149 -0.57 17.97 18.11
C ARG A 149 0.45 17.58 19.18
N GLU A 150 1.60 18.24 19.22
CA GLU A 150 2.63 18.01 20.24
C GLU A 150 2.11 18.24 21.66
N LYS A 151 1.37 19.33 21.90
CA LYS A 151 0.73 19.58 23.20
C LYS A 151 -0.28 18.51 23.60
N PHE A 152 -1.03 17.96 22.64
CA PHE A 152 -1.97 16.86 22.92
C PHE A 152 -1.26 15.53 23.17
N GLU A 153 -0.14 15.28 22.50
CA GLU A 153 0.70 14.11 22.76
C GLU A 153 1.33 14.18 24.15
N GLU A 154 1.84 15.35 24.56
CA GLU A 154 2.36 15.60 25.91
C GLU A 154 1.27 15.42 26.99
N ALA A 155 0.09 16.02 26.79
CA ALA A 155 -1.03 15.91 27.73
C ALA A 155 -1.56 14.47 27.89
N MET A 156 -1.38 13.61 26.89
CA MET A 156 -1.79 12.21 26.92
C MET A 156 -0.64 11.24 27.20
N ASN A 157 0.54 11.76 27.59
CA ASN A 157 1.76 10.98 27.85
C ASN A 157 2.12 10.03 26.69
N VAL A 158 1.98 10.48 25.45
CA VAL A 158 2.33 9.68 24.27
C VAL A 158 3.85 9.77 24.04
N PRO A 159 4.59 8.66 24.11
CA PRO A 159 6.03 8.70 23.88
C PRO A 159 6.35 9.15 22.44
N PRO A 160 7.35 10.01 22.22
CA PRO A 160 7.76 10.43 20.88
C PRO A 160 8.27 9.26 20.02
N GLU A 161 8.64 8.12 20.63
CA GLU A 161 9.03 6.89 19.93
C GLU A 161 7.86 6.20 19.21
N GLU A 162 6.60 6.44 19.62
CA GLU A 162 5.41 5.96 18.90
C GLU A 162 5.09 6.81 17.66
N ARG A 163 5.82 7.92 17.44
CA ARG A 163 5.66 8.74 16.24
C ARG A 163 6.20 7.98 15.02
N MET A 164 5.31 7.66 14.09
CA MET A 164 5.71 7.22 12.76
C MET A 164 6.53 8.34 12.09
N LYS A 165 7.83 8.09 11.92
CA LYS A 165 8.72 8.96 11.12
C LYS A 165 8.36 8.77 9.65
N SER A 166 7.43 9.56 9.13
CA SER A 166 7.34 9.73 7.68
C SER A 166 8.26 10.88 7.30
N ASP A 167 9.37 10.59 6.62
CA ASP A 167 10.01 11.60 5.78
C ASP A 167 8.99 12.00 4.70
N GLY A 168 8.69 13.29 4.64
CA GLY A 168 7.65 13.87 3.78
C GLY A 168 7.90 13.73 2.30
#